data_AF-A0A7W7MZ06-F1
#
_entry.id   AF-A0A7W7MZ06-F1
#
_cell.length_a   1.000
_cell.length_b   1.000
_cell.length_c   1.000
_cell.angle_alpha   90.00
_cell.angle_beta   90.00
_cell.angle_gamma   90.00
#
_symmetry.space_group_name_H-M   'P 1'
#
loop_
_entity.id
_entity.type
_entity.pdbx_description
1 polymer ?
#
loop_
_entity_poly.entity_id
_entity_poly.type
_entity_poly.pdbx_seq_one_letter_code
_entity_poly.pdbx_strand_id
1 'polypeptide(L)'
;MTALDDLADRYVDEFAALDPCMAAGMGVSGQEGRLTDYGPEGAAARAELTRRTLAELERTPVEGAAERVAAAVLAERLRVEAALGEAGVREGVLDTIDGPVQRIRTSIELLDRGPETDWPAVVSRVGAVAGALGGLRVTLEEACRAGRLAARRQVVRSARECAEVPGYLAGLAARYGDGPLRAALDGAVGAASAALGEFASFLSGAVAARAPERDALGADRYRLGVRELLGTELDLAETYAWGWEELARIESEMAGAAGRVLPGEPLPAVLAALDADPAYRIEGAEAFLGWIQELADGAIAELDGVHFDIPAPLRRIECRIPPVESGIYYLAPAEDLSRPGTVWWTVPDAPGGVATWSVPATMFHEGVPGHHLQLGVTVLNPALNRFQRVAGELHPGHCEGWGLYAERLMDELGLYREPAYRLGMLAGGQRFRAARVVLDIGMHLELEIPRGAGFHEGERWSPELGLEFLRGRMGPESGVSAAFEIDRYLGRPGQAIAYKVGERLWLEAREAARRRAGAAFDLKEFHRRALDLGPMGLDLMRAELTGP
;
A
#
# COMPACT_ATOMS: atom_id res chain seq x y z
N MET A 1 -5.40 25.00 -18.20
CA MET A 1 -3.98 24.66 -18.26
C MET A 1 -3.22 25.91 -17.90
N THR A 2 -2.75 25.94 -16.66
CA THR A 2 -2.03 27.06 -16.06
C THR A 2 -0.54 26.74 -16.00
N ALA A 3 0.29 27.70 -15.57
CA ALA A 3 1.73 27.47 -15.45
C ALA A 3 2.07 26.33 -14.46
N LEU A 4 1.22 26.13 -13.44
CA LEU A 4 1.35 25.03 -12.51
C LEU A 4 0.97 23.69 -13.14
N ASP A 5 -0.10 23.63 -13.93
CA ASP A 5 -0.48 22.43 -14.68
C ASP A 5 0.65 22.00 -15.62
N ASP A 6 1.23 22.95 -16.36
CA ASP A 6 2.34 22.67 -17.29
C ASP A 6 3.58 22.13 -16.56
N LEU A 7 3.88 22.65 -15.36
CA LEU A 7 4.97 22.15 -14.52
C LEU A 7 4.68 20.74 -14.01
N ALA A 8 3.46 20.49 -13.54
CA ALA A 8 3.05 19.18 -13.03
C ALA A 8 3.10 18.12 -14.15
N ASP A 9 2.62 18.44 -15.35
CA ASP A 9 2.64 17.54 -16.50
C ASP A 9 4.07 17.19 -16.91
N ARG A 10 4.95 18.20 -17.02
CA ARG A 10 6.39 17.96 -17.28
C ARG A 10 7.04 17.11 -16.21
N TYR A 11 6.77 17.40 -14.94
CA TYR A 11 7.33 16.62 -13.83
C TYR A 11 6.91 15.15 -13.92
N VAL A 12 5.64 14.86 -14.19
CA VAL A 12 5.14 13.48 -14.33
C VAL A 12 5.82 12.76 -15.49
N ASP A 13 5.97 13.40 -16.66
CA ASP A 13 6.66 12.81 -17.81
C ASP A 13 8.14 12.50 -17.52
N GLU A 14 8.85 13.47 -16.94
CA GLU A 14 10.26 13.31 -16.60
C GLU A 14 10.46 12.28 -15.48
N PHE A 15 9.58 12.28 -14.47
CA PHE A 15 9.58 11.29 -13.39
C PHE A 15 9.36 9.88 -13.95
N ALA A 16 8.35 9.70 -14.81
CA ALA A 16 8.05 8.41 -15.39
C ALA A 16 9.20 7.85 -16.23
N ALA A 17 9.90 8.72 -16.96
CA ALA A 17 11.09 8.34 -17.71
C ALA A 17 12.27 7.92 -16.82
N LEU A 18 12.35 8.41 -15.57
CA LEU A 18 13.43 8.12 -14.61
C LEU A 18 13.09 6.99 -13.62
N ASP A 19 11.82 6.75 -13.33
CA ASP A 19 11.32 5.65 -12.51
C ASP A 19 10.13 4.89 -13.18
N PRO A 20 10.37 4.18 -14.30
CA PRO A 20 9.34 3.39 -14.98
C PRO A 20 8.62 2.37 -14.09
N CYS A 21 9.29 1.79 -13.08
CA CYS A 21 8.66 0.85 -12.17
C CYS A 21 7.60 1.53 -11.30
N MET A 22 7.93 2.67 -10.69
CA MET A 22 6.96 3.45 -9.89
C MET A 22 5.86 4.03 -10.78
N ALA A 23 6.21 4.55 -11.96
CA ALA A 23 5.24 5.08 -12.91
C ALA A 23 4.19 4.04 -13.34
N ALA A 24 4.61 2.79 -13.54
CA ALA A 24 3.69 1.70 -13.85
C ALA A 24 2.68 1.44 -12.72
N GLY A 25 3.13 1.48 -11.45
CA GLY A 25 2.26 1.38 -10.27
C GLY A 25 1.29 2.56 -10.17
N MET A 26 1.76 3.78 -10.46
CA MET A 26 0.95 5.00 -10.50
C MET A 26 -0.05 5.04 -11.67
N GLY A 27 -0.01 4.07 -12.60
CA GLY A 27 -0.88 4.03 -13.77
C GLY A 27 -0.51 5.04 -14.86
N VAL A 28 0.73 5.54 -14.86
CA VAL A 28 1.29 6.42 -15.89
C VAL A 28 1.79 5.57 -17.05
N SER A 29 1.30 5.84 -18.27
CA SER A 29 1.64 5.05 -19.47
C SER A 29 2.86 5.60 -20.23
N GLY A 30 3.37 4.81 -21.19
CA GLY A 30 4.43 5.19 -22.12
C GLY A 30 5.84 4.71 -21.74
N GLN A 31 5.98 3.94 -20.65
CA GLN A 31 7.26 3.40 -20.17
C GLN A 31 7.27 1.87 -20.08
N GLU A 32 6.30 1.19 -20.71
CA GLU A 32 5.99 -0.24 -20.58
C GLU A 32 7.20 -1.15 -20.87
N GLY A 33 8.10 -0.75 -21.77
CA GLY A 33 9.29 -1.53 -22.11
C GLY A 33 10.51 -1.30 -21.23
N ARG A 34 10.44 -0.40 -20.24
CA ARG A 34 11.61 0.07 -19.46
C ARG A 34 11.53 -0.36 -17.99
N LEU A 35 12.68 -0.40 -17.34
CA LEU A 35 12.84 -0.55 -15.88
C LEU A 35 13.56 0.67 -15.31
N THR A 36 13.36 0.90 -14.01
CA THR A 36 14.06 1.93 -13.24
C THR A 36 15.55 1.64 -13.18
N ASP A 37 16.37 2.66 -13.43
CA ASP A 37 17.79 2.61 -13.16
C ASP A 37 18.03 2.79 -11.65
N TYR A 38 18.36 1.68 -10.99
CA TYR A 38 18.70 1.63 -9.57
C TYR A 38 20.19 1.91 -9.28
N GLY A 39 20.97 2.25 -10.31
CA GLY A 39 22.36 2.68 -10.18
C GLY A 39 22.52 4.11 -9.64
N PRO A 40 23.76 4.53 -9.32
CA PRO A 40 24.04 5.86 -8.80
C PRO A 40 23.64 7.00 -9.76
N GLU A 41 23.78 6.79 -11.07
CA GLU A 41 23.40 7.79 -12.09
C GLU A 41 21.88 8.01 -12.12
N GLY A 42 21.08 6.94 -12.15
CA GLY A 42 19.63 7.04 -12.04
C GLY A 42 19.17 7.70 -10.75
N ALA A 43 19.81 7.38 -9.61
CA ALA A 43 19.52 8.05 -8.33
C ALA A 43 19.84 9.55 -8.38
N ALA A 44 21.00 9.93 -8.93
CA ALA A 44 21.39 11.33 -9.10
C ALA A 44 20.44 12.08 -10.05
N ALA A 45 19.98 11.45 -11.13
CA ALA A 45 19.02 12.05 -12.07
C ALA A 45 17.66 12.32 -11.41
N ARG A 46 17.15 11.39 -10.60
CA ARG A 46 15.90 11.60 -9.82
C ARG A 46 16.06 12.70 -8.78
N ALA A 47 17.21 12.79 -8.11
CA ALA A 47 17.52 13.87 -7.17
C ALA A 47 17.62 15.24 -7.87
N GLU A 48 18.22 15.29 -9.07
CA GLU A 48 18.28 16.49 -9.90
C GLU A 48 16.87 16.95 -10.33
N LEU A 49 16.04 16.02 -10.82
CA LEU A 49 14.65 16.33 -11.19
C LEU A 49 13.91 16.93 -10.00
N THR A 50 14.05 16.32 -8.82
CA THR A 50 13.41 16.80 -7.59
C THR A 50 13.82 18.24 -7.27
N ARG A 51 15.12 18.51 -7.24
CA ARG A 51 15.67 19.84 -6.90
C ARG A 51 15.27 20.90 -7.92
N ARG A 52 15.39 20.60 -9.22
CA ARG A 52 15.03 21.54 -10.29
C ARG A 52 13.54 21.86 -10.27
N THR A 53 12.70 20.84 -10.11
CA THR A 53 11.23 21.01 -10.06
C THR A 53 10.84 21.85 -8.86
N LEU A 54 11.43 21.62 -7.68
CA LEU A 54 11.15 22.41 -6.49
C LEU A 54 11.54 23.89 -6.67
N ALA A 55 12.72 24.16 -7.24
CA ALA A 55 13.18 25.53 -7.51
C ALA A 55 12.37 26.24 -8.61
N GLU A 56 11.74 25.49 -9.52
CA GLU A 56 10.80 26.02 -10.50
C GLU A 56 9.44 26.33 -9.87
N LEU A 57 8.92 25.39 -9.08
CA LEU A 57 7.65 25.52 -8.36
C LEU A 57 7.60 26.77 -7.47
N GLU A 58 8.70 27.12 -6.80
CA GLU A 58 8.81 28.33 -5.98
C GLU A 58 8.63 29.64 -6.77
N ARG A 59 8.82 29.61 -8.09
CA ARG A 59 8.69 30.76 -8.99
C ARG A 59 7.45 30.67 -9.88
N THR A 60 6.72 29.56 -9.83
CA THR A 60 5.52 29.34 -10.62
C THR A 60 4.35 30.14 -10.02
N PRO A 61 3.66 30.96 -10.81
CA PRO A 61 2.44 31.64 -10.36
C PRO A 61 1.38 30.62 -9.92
N VAL A 62 0.71 30.92 -8.81
CA VAL A 62 -0.36 30.09 -8.22
C VAL A 62 -1.56 30.98 -7.95
N GLU A 63 -2.70 30.64 -8.53
CA GLU A 63 -3.95 31.41 -8.46
C GLU A 63 -5.11 30.58 -7.87
N GLY A 64 -5.81 31.16 -6.89
CA GLY A 64 -6.96 30.51 -6.28
C GLY A 64 -6.62 29.38 -5.32
N ALA A 65 -7.67 28.75 -4.78
CA ALA A 65 -7.52 27.72 -3.75
C ALA A 65 -7.02 26.38 -4.34
N ALA A 66 -7.55 25.97 -5.50
CA ALA A 66 -7.19 24.70 -6.13
C ALA A 66 -5.70 24.62 -6.47
N GLU A 67 -5.14 25.66 -7.10
CA GLU A 67 -3.71 25.67 -7.42
C GLU A 67 -2.83 25.77 -6.17
N ARG A 68 -3.28 26.47 -5.11
CA ARG A 68 -2.53 26.46 -3.84
C ARG A 68 -2.40 25.06 -3.26
N VAL A 69 -3.50 24.30 -3.26
CA VAL A 69 -3.49 22.91 -2.79
C VAL A 69 -2.59 22.07 -3.68
N ALA A 70 -2.75 22.17 -5.00
CA ALA A 70 -1.95 21.42 -5.97
C ALA A 70 -0.44 21.70 -5.83
N ALA A 71 -0.05 22.97 -5.66
CA ALA A 71 1.33 23.37 -5.43
C ALA A 71 1.84 22.87 -4.08
N ALA A 72 1.01 22.88 -3.03
CA ALA A 72 1.38 22.35 -1.72
C ALA A 72 1.60 20.83 -1.77
N VAL A 73 0.75 20.08 -2.47
CA VAL A 73 0.89 18.63 -2.66
C VAL A 73 2.20 18.29 -3.36
N LEU A 74 2.51 18.94 -4.48
CA LEU A 74 3.77 18.74 -5.20
C LEU A 74 4.99 19.16 -4.37
N ALA A 75 4.94 20.34 -3.74
CA ALA A 75 6.06 20.84 -2.95
C ALA A 75 6.38 19.95 -1.76
N GLU A 76 5.36 19.42 -1.08
CA GLU A 76 5.52 18.56 0.09
C GLU A 76 6.19 17.24 -0.31
N ARG A 77 5.73 16.58 -1.38
CA ARG A 77 6.37 15.37 -1.92
C ARG A 77 7.82 15.59 -2.35
N LEU A 78 8.10 16.66 -3.08
CA LEU A 78 9.46 16.98 -3.53
C LEU A 78 10.41 17.28 -2.36
N ARG A 79 9.94 17.98 -1.32
CA ARG A 79 10.76 18.26 -0.13
C ARG A 79 11.07 17.01 0.68
N VAL A 80 10.11 16.09 0.76
CA VAL A 80 10.33 14.79 1.41
C VAL A 80 11.36 13.96 0.65
N GLU A 81 11.24 13.85 -0.68
CA GLU A 81 12.25 13.14 -1.49
C GLU A 81 13.64 13.77 -1.40
N ALA A 82 13.74 15.11 -1.38
CA ALA A 82 15.00 15.80 -1.16
C ALA A 82 15.62 15.44 0.20
N ALA A 83 14.82 15.47 1.28
CA ALA A 83 15.28 15.13 2.62
C ALA A 83 15.73 13.66 2.74
N LEU A 84 15.03 12.72 2.09
CA LEU A 84 15.42 11.31 2.04
C LEU A 84 16.75 11.12 1.29
N GLY A 85 16.95 11.86 0.20
CA GLY A 85 18.20 11.88 -0.55
C GLY A 85 19.37 12.43 0.28
N GLU A 86 19.19 13.58 0.93
CA GLU A 86 20.21 14.19 1.80
C GLU A 86 20.60 13.30 2.98
N ALA A 87 19.64 12.56 3.55
CA ALA A 87 19.87 11.60 4.61
C ALA A 87 20.48 10.27 4.13
N GLY A 88 20.67 10.09 2.81
CA GLY A 88 21.21 8.86 2.22
C GLY A 88 20.32 7.64 2.46
N VAL A 89 19.02 7.85 2.68
CA VAL A 89 18.08 6.77 3.04
C VAL A 89 17.94 5.79 1.88
N ARG A 90 17.96 6.25 0.63
CA ARG A 90 17.67 5.44 -0.57
C ARG A 90 18.81 4.51 -1.01
N GLU A 91 20.06 4.77 -0.62
CA GLU A 91 21.25 4.14 -1.20
C GLU A 91 21.45 2.67 -0.77
N GLY A 92 20.82 2.24 0.32
CA GLY A 92 20.96 0.86 0.84
C GLY A 92 19.64 0.16 1.11
N VAL A 93 18.53 0.67 0.56
CA VAL A 93 17.19 0.13 0.83
C VAL A 93 17.03 -1.22 0.15
N LEU A 94 16.74 -2.19 1.00
CA LEU A 94 16.17 -3.48 0.66
C LEU A 94 15.04 -3.70 1.67
N ASP A 95 13.86 -4.04 1.16
CA ASP A 95 12.70 -4.41 1.96
C ASP A 95 12.00 -5.63 1.34
N THR A 96 10.82 -5.98 1.85
CA THR A 96 10.06 -7.16 1.45
C THR A 96 8.80 -6.86 0.63
N ILE A 97 8.44 -5.60 0.39
CA ILE A 97 7.16 -5.25 -0.25
C ILE A 97 7.26 -4.28 -1.42
N ASP A 98 8.12 -3.27 -1.37
CA ASP A 98 8.20 -2.21 -2.37
C ASP A 98 9.64 -1.74 -2.66
N GLY A 99 10.62 -2.55 -2.28
CA GLY A 99 12.02 -2.35 -2.58
C GLY A 99 12.37 -2.58 -4.05
N PRO A 100 13.63 -2.34 -4.47
CA PRO A 100 14.03 -2.44 -5.87
C PRO A 100 13.73 -3.79 -6.53
N VAL A 101 13.93 -4.90 -5.81
CA VAL A 101 13.66 -6.26 -6.33
C VAL A 101 12.16 -6.46 -6.55
N GLN A 102 11.36 -6.08 -5.55
CA GLN A 102 9.90 -6.17 -5.59
C GLN A 102 9.34 -5.30 -6.71
N ARG A 103 9.79 -4.04 -6.84
CA ARG A 103 9.36 -3.13 -7.91
C ARG A 103 9.67 -3.65 -9.30
N ILE A 104 10.83 -4.30 -9.50
CA ILE A 104 11.14 -4.96 -10.78
C ILE A 104 10.10 -6.06 -11.05
N ARG A 105 9.87 -6.97 -10.10
CA ARG A 105 8.88 -8.06 -10.22
C ARG A 105 7.48 -7.52 -10.49
N THR A 106 6.96 -6.64 -9.62
CA THR A 106 5.61 -6.07 -9.72
C THR A 106 5.42 -5.28 -11.01
N SER A 107 6.44 -4.55 -11.50
CA SER A 107 6.32 -3.84 -12.79
C SER A 107 6.16 -4.77 -14.00
N ILE A 108 6.60 -6.03 -13.89
CA ILE A 108 6.37 -7.07 -14.90
C ILE A 108 4.97 -7.65 -14.72
N GLU A 109 4.53 -7.88 -13.47
CA GLU A 109 3.18 -8.36 -13.15
C GLU A 109 2.09 -7.43 -13.66
N LEU A 110 2.28 -6.12 -13.58
CA LEU A 110 1.34 -5.12 -14.11
C LEU A 110 1.19 -5.16 -15.64
N LEU A 111 2.11 -5.81 -16.36
CA LEU A 111 1.98 -6.06 -17.80
C LEU A 111 1.22 -7.35 -18.10
N ASP A 112 1.12 -8.27 -17.15
CA ASP A 112 0.35 -9.52 -17.31
C ASP A 112 -1.14 -9.24 -17.16
N ARG A 113 -1.79 -8.98 -18.29
CA ARG A 113 -3.22 -8.68 -18.40
C ARG A 113 -3.98 -9.84 -19.01
N GLY A 114 -3.44 -11.06 -18.91
CA GLY A 114 -4.02 -12.24 -19.54
C GLY A 114 -4.10 -12.09 -21.07
N PRO A 115 -5.29 -12.20 -21.69
CA PRO A 115 -5.45 -12.04 -23.14
C PRO A 115 -5.00 -10.67 -23.70
N GLU A 116 -4.98 -9.63 -22.86
CA GLU A 116 -4.64 -8.25 -23.25
C GLU A 116 -3.16 -7.90 -23.02
N THR A 117 -2.33 -8.89 -22.68
CA THR A 117 -0.90 -8.70 -22.40
C THR A 117 -0.14 -8.17 -23.63
N ASP A 118 0.56 -7.04 -23.45
CA ASP A 118 1.50 -6.50 -24.43
C ASP A 118 2.83 -7.28 -24.36
N TRP A 119 2.90 -8.39 -25.11
CA TRP A 119 4.08 -9.25 -25.14
C TRP A 119 5.37 -8.57 -25.62
N PRO A 120 5.37 -7.69 -26.64
CA PRO A 120 6.51 -6.85 -26.94
C PRO A 120 7.05 -6.07 -25.73
N ALA A 121 6.17 -5.43 -24.96
CA ALA A 121 6.56 -4.72 -23.75
C ALA A 121 7.11 -5.67 -22.68
N VAL A 122 6.48 -6.83 -22.48
CA VAL A 122 6.96 -7.87 -21.55
C VAL A 122 8.38 -8.33 -21.91
N VAL A 123 8.63 -8.66 -23.19
CA VAL A 123 9.97 -9.07 -23.65
C VAL A 123 11.00 -7.97 -23.37
N SER A 124 10.67 -6.72 -23.70
CA SER A 124 11.56 -5.58 -23.44
C SER A 124 11.85 -5.41 -21.95
N ARG A 125 10.82 -5.43 -21.10
CA ARG A 125 10.96 -5.21 -19.65
C ARG A 125 11.70 -6.35 -18.96
N VAL A 126 11.39 -7.60 -19.29
CA VAL A 126 12.14 -8.76 -18.80
C VAL A 126 13.59 -8.72 -19.27
N GLY A 127 13.84 -8.33 -20.52
CA GLY A 127 15.19 -8.16 -21.07
C GLY A 127 16.01 -7.08 -20.35
N ALA A 128 15.37 -6.08 -19.73
CA ALA A 128 16.04 -5.01 -18.99
C ALA A 128 16.45 -5.40 -17.55
N VAL A 129 15.97 -6.54 -17.02
CA VAL A 129 16.20 -6.96 -15.61
C VAL A 129 17.68 -7.02 -15.27
N ALA A 130 18.50 -7.60 -16.13
CA ALA A 130 19.94 -7.74 -15.89
C ALA A 130 20.64 -6.38 -15.74
N GLY A 131 20.25 -5.39 -16.54
CA GLY A 131 20.77 -4.03 -16.46
C GLY A 131 20.38 -3.33 -15.15
N ALA A 132 19.10 -3.42 -14.78
CA ALA A 132 18.58 -2.83 -13.54
C ALA A 132 19.27 -3.42 -12.29
N LEU A 133 19.46 -4.74 -12.24
CA LEU A 133 20.19 -5.41 -11.15
C LEU A 133 21.68 -5.06 -11.15
N GLY A 134 22.28 -4.86 -12.32
CA GLY A 134 23.66 -4.37 -12.47
C GLY A 134 23.85 -2.99 -11.83
N GLY A 135 22.94 -2.05 -12.09
CA GLY A 135 22.95 -0.74 -11.45
C GLY A 135 22.76 -0.84 -9.93
N LEU A 136 21.75 -1.60 -9.48
CA LEU A 136 21.48 -1.82 -8.06
C LEU A 136 22.69 -2.41 -7.32
N ARG A 137 23.41 -3.33 -7.96
CA ARG A 137 24.64 -3.90 -7.40
C ARG A 137 25.68 -2.83 -7.10
N VAL A 138 25.92 -1.90 -8.03
CA VAL A 138 26.88 -0.80 -7.83
C VAL A 138 26.47 0.05 -6.62
N THR A 139 25.18 0.42 -6.55
CA THR A 139 24.63 1.20 -5.44
C THR A 139 24.81 0.47 -4.10
N LEU A 140 24.51 -0.83 -4.02
CA LEU A 140 24.68 -1.62 -2.80
C LEU A 140 26.15 -1.81 -2.41
N GLU A 141 27.07 -1.91 -3.38
CA GLU A 141 28.51 -1.93 -3.10
C GLU A 141 28.99 -0.60 -2.51
N GLU A 142 28.47 0.54 -2.97
CA GLU A 142 28.73 1.86 -2.39
C GLU A 142 28.13 2.01 -0.99
N ALA A 143 26.88 1.61 -0.80
CA ALA A 143 26.23 1.61 0.51
C ALA A 143 26.95 0.69 1.51
N CYS A 144 27.49 -0.43 1.03
CA CYS A 144 28.34 -1.30 1.83
C CYS A 144 29.62 -0.59 2.30
N ARG A 145 30.31 0.15 1.42
CA ARG A 145 31.52 0.93 1.80
C ARG A 145 31.18 2.04 2.78
N ALA A 146 29.98 2.59 2.68
CA ALA A 146 29.52 3.70 3.51
C ALA A 146 28.80 3.28 4.80
N GLY A 147 28.62 1.98 5.06
CA GLY A 147 27.92 1.46 6.24
C GLY A 147 26.43 1.80 6.27
N ARG A 148 25.79 1.93 5.10
CA ARG A 148 24.37 2.32 4.94
C ARG A 148 23.45 1.19 4.49
N LEU A 149 23.85 -0.07 4.69
CA LEU A 149 23.05 -1.23 4.30
C LEU A 149 21.80 -1.39 5.19
N ALA A 150 20.72 -1.89 4.59
CA ALA A 150 19.60 -2.47 5.32
C ALA A 150 20.03 -3.63 6.22
N ALA A 151 19.21 -3.95 7.23
CA ALA A 151 19.46 -5.05 8.14
C ALA A 151 19.60 -6.39 7.40
N ARG A 152 20.43 -7.29 7.93
CA ARG A 152 20.71 -8.60 7.32
C ARG A 152 19.45 -9.40 7.04
N ARG A 153 18.43 -9.27 7.89
CA ARG A 153 17.09 -9.82 7.68
C ARG A 153 16.53 -9.46 6.30
N GLN A 154 16.55 -8.17 5.95
CA GLN A 154 16.03 -7.66 4.68
C GLN A 154 16.87 -8.14 3.50
N VAL A 155 18.20 -8.11 3.63
CA VAL A 155 19.13 -8.61 2.60
C VAL A 155 18.85 -10.08 2.27
N VAL A 156 18.67 -10.92 3.30
CA VAL A 156 18.37 -12.35 3.12
C VAL A 156 16.98 -12.54 2.50
N ARG A 157 16.01 -11.71 2.84
CA ARG A 157 14.66 -11.77 2.23
C ARG A 157 14.69 -11.39 0.76
N SER A 158 15.32 -10.27 0.39
CA SER A 158 15.47 -9.90 -1.02
C SER A 158 16.25 -10.96 -1.81
N ALA A 159 17.26 -11.60 -1.20
CA ALA A 159 17.98 -12.71 -1.84
C ALA A 159 17.08 -13.92 -2.13
N ARG A 160 16.15 -14.25 -1.23
CA ARG A 160 15.17 -15.33 -1.43
C ARG A 160 14.20 -14.96 -2.55
N GLU A 161 13.67 -13.75 -2.56
CA GLU A 161 12.77 -13.31 -3.63
C GLU A 161 13.45 -13.33 -5.00
N CYS A 162 14.72 -12.91 -5.09
CA CYS A 162 15.50 -13.07 -6.33
C CYS A 162 15.60 -14.54 -6.78
N ALA A 163 15.62 -15.51 -5.86
CA ALA A 163 15.64 -16.92 -6.21
C ALA A 163 14.27 -17.48 -6.63
N GLU A 164 13.18 -16.83 -6.22
CA GLU A 164 11.79 -17.24 -6.52
C GLU A 164 11.27 -16.66 -7.85
N VAL A 165 11.66 -15.41 -8.18
CA VAL A 165 11.24 -14.70 -9.40
C VAL A 165 11.46 -15.49 -10.70
N PRO A 166 12.56 -16.25 -10.90
CA PRO A 166 12.74 -17.08 -12.10
C PRO A 166 11.61 -18.06 -12.36
N GLY A 167 11.00 -18.63 -11.31
CA GLY A 167 9.86 -19.53 -11.44
C GLY A 167 8.62 -18.81 -11.99
N TYR A 168 8.37 -17.60 -11.51
CA TYR A 168 7.32 -16.73 -12.04
C TYR A 168 7.57 -16.38 -13.52
N LEU A 169 8.78 -15.95 -13.87
CA LEU A 169 9.13 -15.58 -15.25
C LEU A 169 8.98 -16.76 -16.22
N ALA A 170 9.35 -17.97 -15.79
CA ALA A 170 9.13 -19.19 -16.56
C ALA A 170 7.64 -19.49 -16.75
N GLY A 171 6.82 -19.32 -15.70
CA GLY A 171 5.36 -19.46 -15.79
C GLY A 171 4.72 -18.45 -16.72
N LEU A 172 5.18 -17.19 -16.68
CA LEU A 172 4.74 -16.14 -17.60
C LEU A 172 5.07 -16.49 -19.05
N ALA A 173 6.30 -16.92 -19.34
CA ALA A 173 6.70 -17.34 -20.68
C ALA A 173 5.93 -18.58 -21.18
N ALA A 174 5.60 -19.52 -20.28
CA ALA A 174 4.79 -20.68 -20.63
C ALA A 174 3.37 -20.27 -21.07
N ARG A 175 2.76 -19.25 -20.43
CA ARG A 175 1.44 -18.71 -20.81
C ARG A 175 1.42 -18.08 -22.21
N TYR A 176 2.55 -17.56 -22.70
CA TYR A 176 2.65 -17.01 -24.06
C TYR A 176 2.47 -18.07 -25.16
N GLY A 177 2.89 -19.32 -24.89
CA GLY A 177 2.83 -20.41 -25.87
C GLY A 177 3.84 -20.27 -27.02
N ASP A 178 3.49 -20.79 -28.20
CA ASP A 178 4.40 -20.93 -29.36
C ASP A 178 4.32 -19.77 -30.37
N GLY A 179 4.24 -18.54 -29.87
CA GLY A 179 4.12 -17.33 -30.71
C GLY A 179 5.45 -16.82 -31.31
N PRO A 180 5.41 -15.81 -32.20
CA PRO A 180 6.59 -15.29 -32.91
C PRO A 180 7.68 -14.71 -31.98
N LEU A 181 7.29 -14.14 -30.83
CA LEU A 181 8.22 -13.64 -29.81
C LEU A 181 8.81 -14.73 -28.91
N ARG A 182 8.49 -16.02 -29.10
CA ARG A 182 8.83 -17.06 -28.13
C ARG A 182 10.33 -17.16 -27.88
N ALA A 183 11.12 -17.19 -28.95
CA ALA A 183 12.59 -17.23 -28.83
C ALA A 183 13.16 -15.98 -28.13
N ALA A 184 12.59 -14.80 -28.38
CA ALA A 184 13.02 -13.56 -27.73
C ALA A 184 12.63 -13.55 -26.24
N LEU A 185 11.43 -14.02 -25.91
CA LEU A 185 10.95 -14.13 -24.54
C LEU A 185 11.76 -15.16 -23.74
N ASP A 186 12.01 -16.35 -24.29
CA ASP A 186 12.84 -17.37 -23.66
C ASP A 186 14.26 -16.86 -23.41
N GLY A 187 14.84 -16.12 -24.38
CA GLY A 187 16.13 -15.47 -24.23
C GLY A 187 16.14 -14.41 -23.12
N ALA A 188 15.12 -13.56 -23.08
CA ALA A 188 14.96 -12.53 -22.04
C ALA A 188 14.79 -13.16 -20.65
N VAL A 189 13.93 -14.18 -20.51
CA VAL A 189 13.70 -14.91 -19.26
C VAL A 189 14.98 -15.62 -18.81
N GLY A 190 15.72 -16.25 -19.73
CA GLY A 190 17.00 -16.89 -19.42
C GLY A 190 18.03 -15.91 -18.87
N ALA A 191 18.18 -14.76 -19.53
CA ALA A 191 19.10 -13.70 -19.09
C ALA A 191 18.68 -13.09 -17.74
N ALA A 192 17.39 -12.78 -17.57
CA ALA A 192 16.86 -12.27 -16.31
C ALA A 192 17.04 -13.26 -15.15
N SER A 193 16.76 -14.55 -15.39
CA SER A 193 16.91 -15.61 -14.39
C SER A 193 18.36 -15.81 -13.96
N ALA A 194 19.30 -15.77 -14.91
CA ALA A 194 20.73 -15.82 -14.60
C ALA A 194 21.16 -14.61 -13.74
N ALA A 195 20.77 -13.41 -14.13
CA ALA A 195 21.09 -12.19 -13.39
C ALA A 195 20.49 -12.18 -11.97
N LEU A 196 19.25 -12.66 -11.82
CA LEU A 196 18.59 -12.83 -10.52
C LEU A 196 19.32 -13.83 -9.63
N GLY A 197 19.78 -14.97 -10.17
CA GLY A 197 20.56 -15.96 -9.43
C GLY A 197 21.95 -15.46 -8.99
N GLU A 198 22.63 -14.71 -9.86
CA GLU A 198 23.89 -14.04 -9.53
C GLU A 198 23.68 -12.97 -8.46
N PHE A 199 22.61 -12.17 -8.57
CA PHE A 199 22.28 -11.13 -7.61
C PHE A 199 21.87 -11.70 -6.24
N ALA A 200 21.08 -12.80 -6.21
CA ALA A 200 20.78 -13.54 -4.99
C ALA A 200 22.06 -14.05 -4.30
N SER A 201 23.03 -14.53 -5.07
CA SER A 201 24.34 -14.97 -4.55
C SER A 201 25.16 -13.80 -4.00
N PHE A 202 25.13 -12.65 -4.69
CA PHE A 202 25.76 -11.42 -4.22
C PHE A 202 25.16 -10.93 -2.90
N LEU A 203 23.83 -10.88 -2.80
CA LEU A 203 23.11 -10.47 -1.59
C LEU A 203 23.42 -11.39 -0.41
N SER A 204 23.24 -12.71 -0.60
CA SER A 204 23.43 -13.72 0.46
C SER A 204 24.90 -13.90 0.89
N GLY A 205 25.85 -13.52 0.03
CA GLY A 205 27.28 -13.52 0.33
C GLY A 205 27.79 -12.14 0.77
N ALA A 206 28.18 -11.32 -0.21
CA ALA A 206 28.95 -10.11 0.02
C ALA A 206 28.20 -9.02 0.78
N VAL A 207 26.88 -8.89 0.57
CA VAL A 207 26.06 -7.88 1.26
C VAL A 207 25.68 -8.37 2.66
N ALA A 208 25.16 -9.59 2.79
CA ALA A 208 24.75 -10.15 4.08
C ALA A 208 25.89 -10.24 5.10
N ALA A 209 27.13 -10.47 4.65
CA ALA A 209 28.31 -10.48 5.52
C ALA A 209 28.68 -9.11 6.12
N ARG A 210 28.21 -7.99 5.54
CA ARG A 210 28.43 -6.63 6.05
C ARG A 210 27.16 -5.97 6.59
N ALA A 211 26.00 -6.56 6.37
CA ALA A 211 24.72 -6.02 6.81
C ALA A 211 24.61 -6.06 8.35
N PRO A 212 24.06 -5.01 8.99
CA PRO A 212 23.86 -5.02 10.43
C PRO A 212 22.80 -6.06 10.84
N GLU A 213 23.00 -6.70 12.00
CA GLU A 213 22.00 -7.64 12.55
C GLU A 213 20.82 -6.92 13.21
N ARG A 214 21.02 -5.67 13.66
CA ARG A 214 19.97 -4.88 14.32
C ARG A 214 18.98 -4.36 13.28
N ASP A 215 17.71 -4.74 13.43
CA ASP A 215 16.62 -4.30 12.57
C ASP A 215 16.14 -2.86 12.89
N ALA A 216 16.19 -2.47 14.17
CA ALA A 216 15.68 -1.19 14.63
C ALA A 216 16.46 0.00 14.06
N LEU A 217 15.74 0.97 13.48
CA LEU A 217 16.33 2.15 12.85
C LEU A 217 16.58 3.31 13.82
N GLY A 218 15.87 3.36 14.95
CA GLY A 218 15.84 4.48 15.86
C GLY A 218 14.99 5.66 15.37
N ALA A 219 14.73 6.61 16.27
CA ALA A 219 13.71 7.64 16.07
C ALA A 219 13.98 8.56 14.87
N ASP A 220 15.23 8.97 14.62
CA ASP A 220 15.55 9.97 13.59
C ASP A 220 15.27 9.44 12.18
N ARG A 221 15.68 8.22 11.89
CA ARG A 221 15.38 7.56 10.61
C ARG A 221 13.91 7.16 10.51
N TYR A 222 13.31 6.72 11.60
CA TYR A 222 11.90 6.36 11.62
C TYR A 222 11.00 7.56 11.27
N ARG A 223 11.30 8.76 11.78
CA ARG A 223 10.55 9.99 11.43
C ARG A 223 10.58 10.31 9.94
N LEU A 224 11.67 10.00 9.23
CA LEU A 224 11.73 10.18 7.79
C LEU A 224 10.77 9.24 7.06
N GLY A 225 10.68 7.97 7.48
CA GLY A 225 9.69 7.02 6.96
C GLY A 225 8.25 7.45 7.23
N VAL A 226 7.97 8.00 8.43
CA VAL A 226 6.66 8.59 8.75
C VAL A 226 6.33 9.75 7.80
N ARG A 227 7.28 10.66 7.56
CA ARG A 227 7.07 11.79 6.62
C ARG A 227 6.91 11.32 5.17
N GLU A 228 7.68 10.31 4.76
CA GLU A 228 7.55 9.66 3.44
C GLU A 228 6.12 9.13 3.26
N LEU A 229 5.65 8.32 4.19
CA LEU A 229 4.49 7.47 4.00
C LEU A 229 3.18 8.13 4.44
N LEU A 230 3.22 9.03 5.42
CA LEU A 230 2.02 9.68 5.95
C LEU A 230 1.93 11.17 5.60
N GLY A 231 3.05 11.84 5.26
CA GLY A 231 3.06 13.29 5.03
C GLY A 231 2.59 14.08 6.26
N THR A 232 3.03 13.65 7.44
CA THR A 232 2.74 14.27 8.74
C THR A 232 3.92 14.13 9.70
N GLU A 233 3.99 15.00 10.69
CA GLU A 233 4.91 14.87 11.82
C GLU A 233 4.17 14.34 13.06
N LEU A 234 4.64 13.20 13.58
CA LEU A 234 4.02 12.55 14.74
C LEU A 234 4.85 12.71 16.01
N ASP A 235 4.16 12.90 17.14
CA ASP A 235 4.72 12.54 18.44
C ASP A 235 4.69 11.01 18.58
N LEU A 236 5.84 10.38 18.34
CA LEU A 236 5.96 8.92 18.34
C LEU A 236 5.61 8.28 19.69
N ALA A 237 5.86 8.98 20.81
CA ALA A 237 5.54 8.45 22.13
C ALA A 237 4.02 8.50 22.39
N GLU A 238 3.37 9.61 22.01
CA GLU A 238 1.91 9.71 22.05
C GLU A 238 1.26 8.69 21.12
N THR A 239 1.74 8.58 19.89
CA THR A 239 1.13 7.69 18.90
C THR A 239 1.28 6.22 19.31
N TYR A 240 2.40 5.86 19.93
CA TYR A 240 2.60 4.54 20.52
C TYR A 240 1.62 4.25 21.67
N ALA A 241 1.45 5.20 22.60
CA ALA A 241 0.50 5.07 23.70
C ALA A 241 -0.94 4.96 23.18
N TRP A 242 -1.32 5.82 22.24
CA TRP A 242 -2.61 5.77 21.56
C TRP A 242 -2.83 4.42 20.85
N GLY A 243 -1.80 3.85 20.23
CA GLY A 243 -1.90 2.54 19.57
C GLY A 243 -2.37 1.44 20.52
N TRP A 244 -1.89 1.44 21.77
CA TRP A 244 -2.36 0.51 22.81
C TRP A 244 -3.78 0.78 23.26
N GLU A 245 -4.14 2.05 23.47
CA GLU A 245 -5.50 2.45 23.84
C GLU A 245 -6.51 2.04 22.77
N GLU A 246 -6.18 2.30 21.50
CA GLU A 246 -7.03 1.97 20.37
C GLU A 246 -7.17 0.46 20.18
N LEU A 247 -6.08 -0.30 20.36
CA LEU A 247 -6.14 -1.75 20.34
C LEU A 247 -7.07 -2.29 21.43
N ALA A 248 -6.96 -1.81 22.67
CA ALA A 248 -7.84 -2.21 23.77
C ALA A 248 -9.30 -1.83 23.50
N ARG A 249 -9.54 -0.64 22.92
CA ARG A 249 -10.89 -0.19 22.53
C ARG A 249 -11.51 -1.13 21.49
N ILE A 250 -10.76 -1.50 20.45
CA ILE A 250 -11.22 -2.43 19.42
C ILE A 250 -11.46 -3.83 19.99
N GLU A 251 -10.58 -4.34 20.85
CA GLU A 251 -10.77 -5.65 21.49
C GLU A 251 -12.04 -5.67 22.39
N SER A 252 -12.38 -4.54 23.02
CA SER A 252 -13.65 -4.38 23.73
C SER A 252 -14.86 -4.40 22.79
N GLU A 253 -14.80 -3.71 21.65
CA GLU A 253 -15.86 -3.76 20.64
C GLU A 253 -16.05 -5.16 20.06
N MET A 254 -14.95 -5.89 19.87
CA MET A 254 -14.98 -7.27 19.41
C MET A 254 -15.67 -8.18 20.41
N ALA A 255 -15.43 -8.02 21.71
CA ALA A 255 -16.13 -8.80 22.73
C ALA A 255 -17.65 -8.56 22.66
N GLY A 256 -18.08 -7.31 22.47
CA GLY A 256 -19.49 -6.97 22.28
C GLY A 256 -20.09 -7.52 20.97
N ALA A 257 -19.33 -7.52 19.87
CA ALA A 257 -19.76 -8.11 18.60
C ALA A 257 -19.84 -9.65 18.68
N ALA A 258 -18.84 -10.29 19.28
CA ALA A 258 -18.79 -11.73 19.49
C ALA A 258 -19.97 -12.22 20.34
N GLY A 259 -20.34 -11.49 21.39
CA GLY A 259 -21.52 -11.81 22.20
C GLY A 259 -22.86 -11.74 21.45
N ARG A 260 -22.91 -11.08 20.28
CA ARG A 260 -24.08 -11.09 19.38
C ARG A 260 -24.07 -12.23 18.38
N VAL A 261 -22.88 -12.78 18.07
CA VAL A 261 -22.72 -13.96 17.22
C VAL A 261 -23.02 -15.22 18.02
N LEU A 262 -22.31 -15.40 19.14
CA LEU A 262 -22.43 -16.58 20.00
C LEU A 262 -22.41 -16.15 21.48
N PRO A 263 -23.59 -15.91 22.10
CA PRO A 263 -23.68 -15.40 23.45
C PRO A 263 -23.03 -16.32 24.51
N GLY A 264 -22.21 -15.74 25.39
CA GLY A 264 -21.59 -16.44 26.52
C GLY A 264 -20.26 -17.15 26.21
N GLU A 265 -19.88 -17.26 24.94
CA GLU A 265 -18.63 -17.88 24.52
C GLU A 265 -17.47 -16.87 24.46
N PRO A 266 -16.23 -17.29 24.76
CA PRO A 266 -15.05 -16.43 24.64
C PRO A 266 -14.72 -16.16 23.17
N LEU A 267 -14.17 -14.98 22.87
CA LEU A 267 -13.86 -14.55 21.50
C LEU A 267 -13.15 -15.63 20.64
N PRO A 268 -12.08 -16.32 21.10
CA PRO A 268 -11.45 -17.38 20.29
C PRO A 268 -12.39 -18.51 19.88
N ALA A 269 -13.34 -18.89 20.73
CA ALA A 269 -14.33 -19.91 20.41
C ALA A 269 -15.34 -19.40 19.36
N VAL A 270 -15.73 -18.12 19.45
CA VAL A 270 -16.61 -17.49 18.45
C VAL A 270 -15.92 -17.43 17.08
N LEU A 271 -14.64 -17.02 17.03
CA LEU A 271 -13.89 -16.97 15.78
C LEU A 271 -13.75 -18.37 15.16
N ALA A 272 -13.39 -19.38 15.95
CA ALA A 272 -13.29 -20.76 15.47
C ALA A 272 -14.63 -21.32 14.99
N ALA A 273 -15.75 -20.93 15.61
CA ALA A 273 -17.08 -21.30 15.17
C ALA A 273 -17.42 -20.68 13.80
N LEU A 274 -17.14 -19.38 13.61
CA LEU A 274 -17.32 -18.70 12.32
C LEU A 274 -16.44 -19.30 11.23
N ASP A 275 -15.19 -19.63 11.55
CA ASP A 275 -14.27 -20.29 10.62
C ASP A 275 -14.73 -21.69 10.22
N ALA A 276 -15.51 -22.38 11.05
CA ALA A 276 -16.02 -23.72 10.76
C ALA A 276 -17.43 -23.72 10.15
N ASP A 277 -18.14 -22.60 10.19
CA ASP A 277 -19.55 -22.51 9.78
C ASP A 277 -19.67 -22.57 8.24
N PRO A 278 -20.41 -23.55 7.68
CA PRO A 278 -20.66 -23.63 6.25
C PRO A 278 -21.37 -22.40 5.66
N ALA A 279 -22.10 -21.63 6.46
CA ALA A 279 -22.75 -20.39 6.02
C ALA A 279 -21.73 -19.28 5.67
N TYR A 280 -20.53 -19.34 6.25
CA TYR A 280 -19.44 -18.40 6.01
C TYR A 280 -18.30 -19.04 5.22
N ARG A 281 -18.58 -20.02 4.36
CA ARG A 281 -17.59 -20.68 3.51
C ARG A 281 -18.05 -20.75 2.07
N ILE A 282 -17.14 -20.42 1.15
CA ILE A 282 -17.35 -20.58 -0.29
C ILE A 282 -16.24 -21.47 -0.85
N GLU A 283 -16.65 -22.57 -1.46
CA GLU A 283 -15.74 -23.51 -2.12
C GLU A 283 -15.57 -23.16 -3.60
N GLY A 284 -14.32 -23.18 -4.06
CA GLY A 284 -13.99 -22.95 -5.46
C GLY A 284 -13.78 -21.47 -5.80
N ALA A 285 -12.70 -21.21 -6.54
CA ALA A 285 -12.28 -19.86 -6.89
C ALA A 285 -13.30 -19.11 -7.77
N GLU A 286 -14.00 -19.81 -8.67
CA GLU A 286 -15.03 -19.22 -9.52
C GLU A 286 -16.25 -18.76 -8.72
N ALA A 287 -16.75 -19.60 -7.80
CA ALA A 287 -17.87 -19.26 -6.94
C ALA A 287 -17.53 -18.09 -6.01
N PHE A 288 -16.32 -18.11 -5.44
CA PHE A 288 -15.83 -17.02 -4.61
C PHE A 288 -15.72 -15.71 -5.41
N LEU A 289 -15.16 -15.77 -6.62
CA LEU A 289 -15.04 -14.60 -7.51
C LEU A 289 -16.41 -14.01 -7.86
N GLY A 290 -17.39 -14.85 -8.18
CA GLY A 290 -18.77 -14.40 -8.44
C GLY A 290 -19.39 -13.72 -7.23
N TRP A 291 -19.19 -14.27 -6.03
CA TRP A 291 -19.73 -13.71 -4.80
C TRP A 291 -19.09 -12.35 -4.43
N ILE A 292 -17.76 -12.20 -4.56
CA ILE A 292 -17.12 -10.91 -4.30
C ILE A 292 -17.51 -9.84 -5.33
N GLN A 293 -17.80 -10.24 -6.58
CA GLN A 293 -18.35 -9.35 -7.60
C GLN A 293 -19.75 -8.87 -7.21
N GLU A 294 -20.63 -9.77 -6.74
CA GLU A 294 -21.97 -9.40 -6.24
C GLU A 294 -21.90 -8.43 -5.05
N LEU A 295 -20.95 -8.62 -4.13
CA LEU A 295 -20.72 -7.68 -3.03
C LEU A 295 -20.33 -6.29 -3.53
N ALA A 296 -19.44 -6.23 -4.52
CA ALA A 296 -18.97 -4.97 -5.09
C ALA A 296 -20.09 -4.22 -5.83
N ASP A 297 -20.86 -4.94 -6.65
CA ASP A 297 -22.01 -4.39 -7.38
C ASP A 297 -23.12 -3.92 -6.42
N GLY A 298 -23.39 -4.70 -5.37
CA GLY A 298 -24.34 -4.34 -4.31
C GLY A 298 -23.94 -3.07 -3.57
N ALA A 299 -22.66 -2.96 -3.18
CA ALA A 299 -22.14 -1.76 -2.52
C ALA A 299 -22.32 -0.51 -3.39
N ILE A 300 -22.04 -0.58 -4.70
CA ILE A 300 -22.26 0.52 -5.64
C ILE A 300 -23.74 0.92 -5.66
N ALA A 301 -24.65 -0.05 -5.79
CA ALA A 301 -26.08 0.21 -5.87
C ALA A 301 -26.66 0.85 -4.58
N GLU A 302 -26.12 0.50 -3.42
CA GLU A 302 -26.58 1.05 -2.14
C GLU A 302 -26.00 2.44 -1.83
N LEU A 303 -24.80 2.75 -2.34
CA LEU A 303 -24.08 3.97 -2.01
C LEU A 303 -24.30 5.10 -3.03
N ASP A 304 -24.46 4.78 -4.32
CA ASP A 304 -24.61 5.78 -5.39
C ASP A 304 -25.92 6.57 -5.24
N GLY A 305 -25.81 7.90 -5.34
CA GLY A 305 -26.90 8.85 -5.16
C GLY A 305 -27.29 9.10 -3.69
N VAL A 306 -27.01 8.16 -2.77
CA VAL A 306 -27.39 8.25 -1.35
C VAL A 306 -26.26 8.82 -0.50
N HIS A 307 -25.10 8.16 -0.51
CA HIS A 307 -23.94 8.51 0.33
C HIS A 307 -22.80 9.11 -0.47
N PHE A 308 -22.73 8.78 -1.76
CA PHE A 308 -21.74 9.28 -2.71
C PHE A 308 -22.40 9.55 -4.06
N ASP A 309 -21.81 10.42 -4.88
CA ASP A 309 -22.16 10.54 -6.29
C ASP A 309 -21.10 9.77 -7.09
N ILE A 310 -21.37 8.51 -7.43
CA ILE A 310 -20.39 7.63 -8.08
C ILE A 310 -20.42 7.89 -9.59
N PRO A 311 -19.31 8.36 -10.20
CA PRO A 311 -19.23 8.58 -11.63
C PRO A 311 -19.55 7.31 -12.43
N ALA A 312 -20.23 7.46 -13.56
CA ALA A 312 -20.66 6.32 -14.38
C ALA A 312 -19.54 5.32 -14.74
N PRO A 313 -18.29 5.75 -15.05
CA PRO A 313 -17.19 4.81 -15.31
C PRO A 313 -16.78 3.96 -14.09
N LEU A 314 -17.09 4.41 -12.86
CA LEU A 314 -16.78 3.72 -11.60
C LEU A 314 -17.95 2.91 -11.05
N ARG A 315 -19.08 2.85 -11.77
CA ARG A 315 -20.20 1.96 -11.42
C ARG A 315 -19.97 0.53 -11.86
N ARG A 316 -18.83 0.26 -12.48
CA ARG A 316 -18.35 -1.08 -12.85
C ARG A 316 -16.96 -1.25 -12.27
N ILE A 317 -16.84 -2.23 -11.40
CA ILE A 317 -15.58 -2.69 -10.84
C ILE A 317 -15.41 -4.16 -11.20
N GLU A 318 -14.23 -4.55 -11.64
CA GLU A 318 -13.96 -5.95 -11.96
C GLU A 318 -13.14 -6.59 -10.85
N CYS A 319 -13.67 -7.65 -10.27
CA CYS A 319 -12.90 -8.54 -9.39
C CYS A 319 -12.13 -9.56 -10.23
N ARG A 320 -10.87 -9.81 -9.89
CA ARG A 320 -9.96 -10.72 -10.61
C ARG A 320 -9.15 -11.56 -9.62
N ILE A 321 -8.63 -12.69 -10.10
CA ILE A 321 -7.68 -13.53 -9.35
C ILE A 321 -6.30 -13.31 -9.95
N PRO A 322 -5.28 -12.97 -9.14
CA PRO A 322 -3.95 -12.73 -9.66
C PRO A 322 -3.32 -14.02 -10.16
N PRO A 323 -2.46 -13.96 -11.19
CA PRO A 323 -1.78 -15.14 -11.74
C PRO A 323 -0.75 -15.74 -10.77
N VAL A 324 -0.39 -14.99 -9.71
CA VAL A 324 0.50 -15.40 -8.62
C VAL A 324 -0.07 -14.91 -7.29
N GLU A 325 0.22 -15.64 -6.21
CA GLU A 325 -0.17 -15.22 -4.86
C GLU A 325 0.46 -13.85 -4.55
N SER A 326 -0.40 -12.86 -4.31
CA SER A 326 -0.01 -11.45 -4.14
C SER A 326 -0.89 -10.73 -3.11
N GLY A 327 -1.64 -11.49 -2.31
CA GLY A 327 -2.59 -10.95 -1.36
C GLY A 327 -3.84 -10.40 -2.04
N ILE A 328 -4.38 -9.33 -1.47
CA ILE A 328 -5.57 -8.62 -1.95
C ILE A 328 -5.14 -7.18 -2.17
N TYR A 329 -5.48 -6.61 -3.32
CA TYR A 329 -5.12 -5.24 -3.67
C TYR A 329 -6.03 -4.66 -4.75
N TYR A 330 -6.11 -3.34 -4.80
CA TYR A 330 -6.77 -2.58 -5.84
C TYR A 330 -5.76 -1.96 -6.80
N LEU A 331 -6.05 -2.03 -8.11
CA LEU A 331 -5.36 -1.24 -9.13
C LEU A 331 -6.27 -0.13 -9.62
N ALA A 332 -5.80 1.11 -9.49
CA ALA A 332 -6.48 2.28 -10.05
C ALA A 332 -6.59 2.21 -11.58
N PRO A 333 -7.59 2.90 -12.17
CA PRO A 333 -7.65 3.05 -13.62
C PRO A 333 -6.36 3.69 -14.13
N ALA A 334 -5.89 3.27 -15.31
CA ALA A 334 -4.79 3.98 -15.97
C ALA A 334 -5.21 5.43 -16.27
N GLU A 335 -4.27 6.37 -16.27
CA GLU A 335 -4.61 7.79 -16.50
C GLU A 335 -5.22 8.05 -17.88
N ASP A 336 -4.91 7.20 -18.86
CA ASP A 336 -5.47 7.21 -20.21
C ASP A 336 -6.74 6.37 -20.36
N LEU A 337 -7.24 5.81 -19.24
CA LEU A 337 -8.39 4.92 -19.14
C LEU A 337 -8.29 3.64 -19.99
N SER A 338 -7.10 3.28 -20.47
CA SER A 338 -6.86 2.03 -21.20
C SER A 338 -7.07 0.78 -20.33
N ARG A 339 -6.97 0.93 -19.01
CA ARG A 339 -7.24 -0.10 -18.01
C ARG A 339 -8.26 0.42 -16.98
N PRO A 340 -9.35 -0.30 -16.69
CA PRO A 340 -10.30 0.09 -15.65
C PRO A 340 -9.71 -0.16 -14.25
N GLY A 341 -10.40 0.35 -13.22
CA GLY A 341 -10.10 -0.01 -11.84
C GLY A 341 -10.46 -1.47 -11.56
N THR A 342 -9.60 -2.21 -10.89
CA THR A 342 -9.77 -3.67 -10.66
C THR A 342 -9.39 -4.06 -9.25
N VAL A 343 -10.16 -4.96 -8.63
CA VAL A 343 -9.82 -5.58 -7.34
C VAL A 343 -9.25 -6.96 -7.62
N TRP A 344 -8.06 -7.23 -7.09
CA TRP A 344 -7.39 -8.51 -7.24
C TRP A 344 -7.41 -9.25 -5.91
N TRP A 345 -7.86 -10.49 -5.93
CA TRP A 345 -8.02 -11.30 -4.73
C TRP A 345 -7.34 -12.66 -4.89
N THR A 346 -6.28 -12.91 -4.11
CA THR A 346 -5.67 -14.25 -4.04
C THR A 346 -6.62 -15.19 -3.31
N VAL A 347 -7.09 -16.23 -4.00
CA VAL A 347 -7.97 -17.24 -3.43
C VAL A 347 -7.12 -18.40 -2.90
N PRO A 348 -7.05 -18.63 -1.58
CA PRO A 348 -6.28 -19.74 -1.03
C PRO A 348 -6.90 -21.08 -1.42
N ASP A 349 -6.06 -22.08 -1.71
CA ASP A 349 -6.48 -23.47 -1.85
C ASP A 349 -6.66 -24.12 -0.47
N ALA A 350 -7.72 -23.69 0.24
CA ALA A 350 -8.01 -24.11 1.60
C ALA A 350 -9.03 -25.26 1.65
N PRO A 351 -8.81 -26.32 2.45
CA PRO A 351 -9.81 -27.35 2.69
C PRO A 351 -11.11 -26.75 3.26
N GLY A 352 -12.23 -26.97 2.57
CA GLY A 352 -13.52 -26.39 2.94
C GLY A 352 -13.75 -24.96 2.43
N GLY A 353 -12.93 -24.47 1.49
CA GLY A 353 -13.12 -23.17 0.85
C GLY A 353 -12.65 -21.97 1.66
N VAL A 354 -12.93 -20.77 1.15
CA VAL A 354 -12.53 -19.49 1.75
C VAL A 354 -13.51 -19.09 2.83
N ALA A 355 -13.02 -18.72 4.02
CA ALA A 355 -13.84 -18.10 5.06
C ALA A 355 -14.30 -16.69 4.63
N THR A 356 -15.61 -16.44 4.63
CA THR A 356 -16.19 -15.21 4.05
C THR A 356 -16.60 -14.15 5.07
N TRP A 357 -16.61 -14.47 6.37
CA TRP A 357 -17.12 -13.54 7.39
C TRP A 357 -16.26 -12.28 7.59
N SER A 358 -15.01 -12.27 7.13
CA SER A 358 -14.14 -11.08 7.11
C SER A 358 -14.11 -10.35 5.76
N VAL A 359 -14.57 -10.99 4.68
CA VAL A 359 -14.41 -10.51 3.31
C VAL A 359 -15.14 -9.20 3.01
N PRO A 360 -16.37 -8.94 3.49
CA PRO A 360 -17.05 -7.68 3.20
C PRO A 360 -16.25 -6.45 3.61
N ALA A 361 -15.50 -6.50 4.72
CA ALA A 361 -14.67 -5.39 5.15
C ALA A 361 -13.54 -5.09 4.14
N THR A 362 -12.82 -6.13 3.70
CA THR A 362 -11.80 -5.96 2.67
C THR A 362 -12.40 -5.51 1.34
N MET A 363 -13.60 -5.97 0.97
CA MET A 363 -14.27 -5.49 -0.24
C MET A 363 -14.63 -4.00 -0.15
N PHE A 364 -15.08 -3.52 1.00
CA PHE A 364 -15.34 -2.09 1.19
C PHE A 364 -14.05 -1.26 1.24
N HIS A 365 -12.94 -1.85 1.67
CA HIS A 365 -11.61 -1.25 1.67
C HIS A 365 -11.04 -1.09 0.25
N GLU A 366 -11.01 -2.17 -0.54
CA GLU A 366 -10.43 -2.19 -1.89
C GLU A 366 -11.40 -1.65 -2.96
N GLY A 367 -12.69 -1.91 -2.76
CA GLY A 367 -13.78 -1.53 -3.66
C GLY A 367 -14.41 -0.20 -3.27
N VAL A 368 -15.73 -0.22 -3.07
CA VAL A 368 -16.54 0.97 -2.79
C VAL A 368 -17.07 0.89 -1.36
N PRO A 369 -16.95 1.96 -0.54
CA PRO A 369 -16.49 3.31 -0.90
C PRO A 369 -14.97 3.53 -0.73
N GLY A 370 -14.17 2.48 -0.57
CA GLY A 370 -12.72 2.55 -0.40
C GLY A 370 -11.93 2.94 -1.64
N HIS A 371 -10.86 2.20 -1.96
CA HIS A 371 -9.88 2.58 -2.98
C HIS A 371 -10.48 2.77 -4.37
N HIS A 372 -11.43 1.93 -4.78
CA HIS A 372 -12.07 2.09 -6.09
C HIS A 372 -12.75 3.44 -6.25
N LEU A 373 -13.50 3.86 -5.24
CA LEU A 373 -14.14 5.17 -5.27
C LEU A 373 -13.07 6.26 -5.19
N GLN A 374 -12.18 6.21 -4.20
CA GLN A 374 -11.20 7.28 -3.93
C GLN A 374 -10.26 7.54 -5.12
N LEU A 375 -9.58 6.50 -5.59
CA LEU A 375 -8.58 6.65 -6.64
C LEU A 375 -9.25 6.79 -8.01
N GLY A 376 -10.39 6.13 -8.21
CA GLY A 376 -11.18 6.29 -9.43
C GLY A 376 -11.67 7.73 -9.62
N VAL A 377 -12.23 8.37 -8.60
CA VAL A 377 -12.69 9.77 -8.74
C VAL A 377 -11.51 10.72 -8.91
N THR A 378 -10.38 10.43 -8.24
CA THR A 378 -9.14 11.20 -8.40
C THR A 378 -8.66 11.20 -9.84
N VAL A 379 -8.57 10.03 -10.49
CA VAL A 379 -8.13 9.91 -11.89
C VAL A 379 -9.11 10.60 -12.85
N LEU A 380 -10.41 10.56 -12.56
CA LEU A 380 -11.45 11.16 -13.41
C LEU A 380 -11.67 12.66 -13.18
N ASN A 381 -11.05 13.26 -12.14
CA ASN A 381 -11.35 14.62 -11.75
C ASN A 381 -10.62 15.65 -12.63
N PRO A 382 -11.33 16.42 -13.48
CA PRO A 382 -10.70 17.40 -14.38
C PRO A 382 -10.21 18.66 -13.65
N ALA A 383 -10.57 18.86 -12.39
CA ALA A 383 -10.11 20.00 -11.59
C ALA A 383 -8.72 19.76 -10.96
N LEU A 384 -8.26 18.51 -10.93
CA LEU A 384 -6.92 18.15 -10.46
C LEU A 384 -5.92 18.21 -11.61
N ASN A 385 -4.72 18.71 -11.35
CA ASN A 385 -3.63 18.60 -12.32
C ASN A 385 -3.15 17.15 -12.43
N ARG A 386 -2.34 16.83 -13.45
CA ARG A 386 -1.95 15.44 -13.70
C ARG A 386 -1.20 14.80 -12.54
N PHE A 387 -0.30 15.54 -11.88
CA PHE A 387 0.41 15.02 -10.71
C PHE A 387 -0.56 14.56 -9.61
N GLN A 388 -1.53 15.39 -9.23
CA GLN A 388 -2.55 15.03 -8.24
C GLN A 388 -3.37 13.80 -8.67
N ARG A 389 -3.67 13.66 -9.97
CA ARG A 389 -4.46 12.54 -10.48
C ARG A 389 -3.75 11.18 -10.39
N VAL A 390 -2.41 11.16 -10.40
CA VAL A 390 -1.62 9.91 -10.42
C VAL A 390 -0.81 9.66 -9.13
N ALA A 391 -0.79 10.61 -8.20
CA ALA A 391 0.06 10.56 -7.00
C ALA A 391 -0.50 9.69 -5.85
N GLY A 392 -1.51 8.85 -6.07
CA GLY A 392 -2.10 8.00 -5.02
C GLY A 392 -1.08 7.10 -4.31
N GLU A 393 -0.20 6.45 -5.09
CA GLU A 393 0.90 5.60 -4.60
C GLU A 393 1.93 6.37 -3.74
N LEU A 394 2.01 7.69 -3.89
CA LEU A 394 2.96 8.53 -3.16
C LEU A 394 2.40 9.02 -1.80
N HIS A 395 1.15 8.68 -1.48
CA HIS A 395 0.45 9.14 -0.26
C HIS A 395 -0.26 8.00 0.48
N PRO A 396 0.45 6.93 0.90
CA PRO A 396 -0.20 5.76 1.49
C PRO A 396 -0.98 6.09 2.76
N GLY A 397 -0.54 7.02 3.61
CA GLY A 397 -1.29 7.43 4.81
C GLY A 397 -2.68 8.00 4.50
N HIS A 398 -2.81 8.73 3.39
CA HIS A 398 -4.10 9.26 2.94
C HIS A 398 -4.96 8.15 2.32
N CYS A 399 -4.38 7.34 1.45
CA CYS A 399 -5.09 6.27 0.73
C CYS A 399 -5.52 5.13 1.66
N GLU A 400 -4.59 4.56 2.42
CA GLU A 400 -4.86 3.48 3.38
C GLU A 400 -5.71 3.94 4.56
N GLY A 401 -5.52 5.20 4.98
CA GLY A 401 -6.37 5.83 5.97
C GLY A 401 -7.82 5.96 5.51
N TRP A 402 -8.04 6.29 4.23
CA TRP A 402 -9.38 6.32 3.63
C TRP A 402 -9.98 4.92 3.55
N GLY A 403 -9.21 3.91 3.16
CA GLY A 403 -9.68 2.52 3.12
C GLY A 403 -10.20 2.04 4.49
N LEU A 404 -9.46 2.27 5.57
CA LEU A 404 -9.93 1.94 6.92
C LEU A 404 -11.12 2.81 7.37
N TYR A 405 -11.11 4.11 7.01
CA TYR A 405 -12.23 5.00 7.27
C TYR A 405 -13.50 4.50 6.58
N ALA A 406 -13.39 4.01 5.34
CA ALA A 406 -14.49 3.42 4.58
C ALA A 406 -15.03 2.17 5.27
N GLU A 407 -14.18 1.28 5.79
CA GLU A 407 -14.62 0.11 6.57
C GLU A 407 -15.51 0.52 7.76
N ARG A 408 -15.12 1.55 8.53
CA ARG A 408 -15.96 2.06 9.63
C ARG A 408 -17.21 2.75 9.17
N LEU A 409 -17.12 3.54 8.10
CA LEU A 409 -18.27 4.20 7.52
C LEU A 409 -19.36 3.18 7.18
N MET A 410 -18.99 2.03 6.62
CA MET A 410 -19.96 0.98 6.30
C MET A 410 -20.66 0.38 7.53
N ASP A 411 -20.00 0.35 8.70
CA ASP A 411 -20.65 0.02 9.98
C ASP A 411 -21.64 1.11 10.42
N GLU A 412 -21.23 2.39 10.32
CA GLU A 412 -22.08 3.54 10.65
C GLU A 412 -23.33 3.65 9.76
N LEU A 413 -23.22 3.21 8.49
CA LEU A 413 -24.32 3.14 7.53
C LEU A 413 -25.19 1.89 7.71
N GLY A 414 -24.82 0.95 8.59
CA GLY A 414 -25.58 -0.28 8.85
C GLY A 414 -25.43 -1.36 7.78
N LEU A 415 -24.34 -1.33 7.01
CA LEU A 415 -24.11 -2.25 5.88
C LEU A 415 -23.45 -3.57 6.30
N TYR A 416 -22.92 -3.65 7.51
CA TYR A 416 -22.67 -4.95 8.17
C TYR A 416 -23.95 -5.47 8.82
N ARG A 417 -24.86 -5.99 7.98
CA ARG A 417 -26.19 -6.48 8.40
C ARG A 417 -26.12 -7.69 9.34
N GLU A 418 -25.05 -8.46 9.25
CA GLU A 418 -24.80 -9.61 10.12
C GLU A 418 -23.73 -9.30 11.16
N PRO A 419 -23.94 -9.71 12.43
CA PRO A 419 -22.93 -9.53 13.48
C PRO A 419 -21.58 -10.16 13.15
N ALA A 420 -21.56 -11.25 12.38
CA ALA A 420 -20.35 -11.92 11.92
C ALA A 420 -19.50 -11.00 11.02
N TYR A 421 -20.11 -10.29 10.06
CA TYR A 421 -19.40 -9.37 9.18
C TYR A 421 -18.83 -8.17 9.93
N ARG A 422 -19.57 -7.63 10.90
CA ARG A 422 -19.04 -6.58 11.79
C ARG A 422 -17.86 -7.08 12.61
N LEU A 423 -17.94 -8.31 13.13
CA LEU A 423 -16.81 -8.94 13.83
C LEU A 423 -15.62 -9.15 12.87
N GLY A 424 -15.89 -9.48 11.61
CA GLY A 424 -14.92 -9.55 10.50
C GLY A 424 -14.13 -8.26 10.31
N MET A 425 -14.84 -7.14 10.16
CA MET A 425 -14.25 -5.81 10.07
C MET A 425 -13.38 -5.50 11.29
N LEU A 426 -13.86 -5.79 12.50
CA LEU A 426 -13.08 -5.51 13.71
C LEU A 426 -11.84 -6.41 13.84
N ALA A 427 -11.94 -7.69 13.52
CA ALA A 427 -10.85 -8.66 13.67
C ALA A 427 -9.78 -8.52 12.58
N GLY A 428 -10.17 -8.58 11.31
CA GLY A 428 -9.27 -8.55 10.15
C GLY A 428 -8.89 -7.14 9.72
N GLY A 429 -9.82 -6.19 9.83
CA GLY A 429 -9.60 -4.76 9.61
C GLY A 429 -8.90 -4.11 10.78
N GLN A 430 -9.69 -3.74 11.78
CA GLN A 430 -9.31 -2.75 12.78
C GLN A 430 -8.24 -3.24 13.76
N ARG A 431 -8.40 -4.42 14.37
CA ARG A 431 -7.48 -4.93 15.40
C ARG A 431 -6.09 -5.18 14.84
N PHE A 432 -6.03 -5.81 13.67
CA PHE A 432 -4.78 -6.10 12.99
C PHE A 432 -4.00 -4.82 12.65
N ARG A 433 -4.67 -3.82 12.05
CA ARG A 433 -4.03 -2.52 11.74
C ARG A 433 -3.74 -1.67 12.99
N ALA A 434 -4.45 -1.84 14.10
CA ALA A 434 -4.08 -1.23 15.39
C ALA A 434 -2.82 -1.86 16.00
N ALA A 435 -2.69 -3.20 15.92
CA ALA A 435 -1.48 -3.89 16.35
C ALA A 435 -0.25 -3.43 15.57
N ARG A 436 -0.39 -3.11 14.27
CA ARG A 436 0.68 -2.52 13.45
C ARG A 436 1.26 -1.24 14.04
N VAL A 437 0.45 -0.36 14.63
CA VAL A 437 0.93 0.89 15.26
C VAL A 437 1.86 0.60 16.43
N VAL A 438 1.43 -0.30 17.31
CA VAL A 438 2.21 -0.74 18.48
C VAL A 438 3.51 -1.41 18.03
N LEU A 439 3.43 -2.32 17.06
CA LEU A 439 4.55 -3.12 16.60
C LEU A 439 5.60 -2.29 15.85
N ASP A 440 5.17 -1.48 14.88
CA ASP A 440 6.09 -0.77 14.00
C ASP A 440 6.88 0.29 14.77
N ILE A 441 6.19 1.14 15.54
CA ILE A 441 6.86 2.14 16.40
C ILE A 441 7.67 1.44 17.49
N GLY A 442 7.07 0.44 18.14
CA GLY A 442 7.68 -0.28 19.27
C GLY A 442 8.99 -0.95 18.88
N MET A 443 9.03 -1.69 17.77
CA MET A 443 10.22 -2.40 17.30
C MET A 443 11.30 -1.44 16.78
N HIS A 444 10.93 -0.43 15.99
CA HIS A 444 11.92 0.50 15.42
C HIS A 444 12.58 1.41 16.46
N LEU A 445 11.88 1.72 17.56
CA LEU A 445 12.40 2.52 18.67
C LEU A 445 12.83 1.66 19.87
N GLU A 446 12.66 0.34 19.80
CA GLU A 446 12.90 -0.62 20.90
C GLU A 446 12.25 -0.16 22.21
N LEU A 447 11.00 0.31 22.13
CA LEU A 447 10.27 0.85 23.28
C LEU A 447 9.94 -0.24 24.30
N GLU A 448 9.79 0.17 25.55
CA GLU A 448 9.31 -0.70 26.62
C GLU A 448 7.81 -0.98 26.42
N ILE A 449 7.42 -2.23 26.57
CA ILE A 449 6.02 -2.64 26.55
C ILE A 449 5.35 -2.13 27.85
N PRO A 450 4.28 -1.31 27.76
CA PRO A 450 3.69 -0.67 28.93
C PRO A 450 3.19 -1.66 29.99
N ARG A 451 3.26 -1.24 31.25
CA ARG A 451 2.60 -1.96 32.35
C ARG A 451 1.08 -1.92 32.18
N GLY A 452 0.42 -3.02 32.49
CA GLY A 452 -1.01 -3.22 32.26
C GLY A 452 -1.38 -3.58 30.81
N ALA A 453 -0.42 -3.71 29.90
CA ALA A 453 -0.68 -4.14 28.51
C ALA A 453 -1.08 -5.63 28.41
N GLY A 454 -0.84 -6.43 29.46
CA GLY A 454 -1.16 -7.85 29.47
C GLY A 454 -0.28 -8.71 28.56
N PHE A 455 0.88 -8.18 28.14
CA PHE A 455 1.84 -8.85 27.27
C PHE A 455 3.27 -8.38 27.62
N HIS A 456 4.18 -9.29 28.00
CA HIS A 456 5.62 -9.02 28.24
C HIS A 456 5.96 -7.64 28.87
N GLU A 457 5.23 -7.26 29.92
CA GLU A 457 5.29 -5.90 30.47
C GLU A 457 6.69 -5.56 31.02
N GLY A 458 7.21 -4.39 30.66
CA GLY A 458 8.55 -3.95 31.06
C GLY A 458 9.70 -4.49 30.20
N GLU A 459 9.42 -5.43 29.28
CA GLU A 459 10.38 -5.85 28.27
C GLU A 459 10.42 -4.85 27.11
N ARG A 460 11.54 -4.80 26.37
CA ARG A 460 11.66 -3.99 25.16
C ARG A 460 11.27 -4.82 23.94
N TRP A 461 10.62 -4.18 22.97
CA TRP A 461 10.26 -4.85 21.73
C TRP A 461 11.47 -5.48 21.02
N SER A 462 11.29 -6.73 20.62
CA SER A 462 12.14 -7.43 19.67
C SER A 462 11.27 -8.01 18.55
N PRO A 463 11.85 -8.39 17.40
CA PRO A 463 11.11 -9.07 16.33
C PRO A 463 10.39 -10.35 16.79
N GLU A 464 10.97 -11.08 17.74
CA GLU A 464 10.40 -12.31 18.30
C GLU A 464 9.14 -12.02 19.13
N LEU A 465 9.20 -11.00 19.99
CA LEU A 465 8.02 -10.53 20.74
C LEU A 465 6.97 -9.98 19.78
N GLY A 466 7.39 -9.26 18.73
CA GLY A 466 6.49 -8.77 17.69
C GLY A 466 5.72 -9.90 17.01
N LEU A 467 6.42 -10.97 16.64
CA LEU A 467 5.83 -12.16 16.03
C LEU A 467 4.84 -12.85 16.97
N GLU A 468 5.19 -13.00 18.24
CA GLU A 468 4.29 -13.57 19.25
C GLU A 468 3.03 -12.72 19.42
N PHE A 469 3.20 -11.41 19.57
CA PHE A 469 2.10 -10.46 19.73
C PHE A 469 1.13 -10.49 18.54
N LEU A 470 1.67 -10.53 17.32
CA LEU A 470 0.89 -10.52 16.08
C LEU A 470 0.11 -11.81 15.87
N ARG A 471 0.69 -12.98 16.21
CA ARG A 471 0.03 -14.29 16.05
C ARG A 471 -1.31 -14.38 16.76
N GLY A 472 -1.46 -13.74 17.92
CA GLY A 472 -2.73 -13.70 18.66
C GLY A 472 -3.74 -12.66 18.15
N ARG A 473 -3.37 -11.88 17.14
CA ARG A 473 -4.09 -10.68 16.67
C ARG A 473 -4.33 -10.63 15.16
N MET A 474 -3.91 -11.66 14.43
CA MET A 474 -4.31 -11.82 13.04
C MET A 474 -5.78 -12.26 13.00
N GLY A 475 -6.54 -11.73 12.05
CA GLY A 475 -7.83 -12.31 11.67
C GLY A 475 -7.64 -13.70 11.03
N PRO A 476 -8.71 -14.46 10.83
CA PRO A 476 -8.61 -15.75 10.14
C PRO A 476 -8.14 -15.57 8.71
N GLU A 477 -7.39 -16.56 8.24
CA GLU A 477 -7.03 -16.79 6.83
C GLU A 477 -6.64 -15.50 6.07
N SER A 478 -5.78 -14.66 6.65
CA SER A 478 -5.19 -13.54 5.91
C SER A 478 -4.33 -13.99 4.72
N GLY A 479 -4.06 -15.29 4.57
CA GLY A 479 -3.09 -15.86 3.61
C GLY A 479 -1.63 -15.47 3.89
N VAL A 480 -1.40 -14.45 4.71
CA VAL A 480 -0.10 -13.86 5.00
C VAL A 480 0.43 -14.37 6.34
N SER A 481 1.64 -14.91 6.33
CA SER A 481 2.33 -15.33 7.55
C SER A 481 2.65 -14.15 8.45
N ALA A 482 2.37 -14.26 9.76
CA ALA A 482 2.79 -13.26 10.75
C ALA A 482 4.30 -12.97 10.68
N ALA A 483 5.13 -13.96 10.31
CA ALA A 483 6.56 -13.76 10.13
C ALA A 483 6.88 -12.85 8.94
N PHE A 484 6.13 -12.95 7.84
CA PHE A 484 6.28 -12.06 6.70
C PHE A 484 5.91 -10.62 7.07
N GLU A 485 4.82 -10.45 7.83
CA GLU A 485 4.40 -9.13 8.31
C GLU A 485 5.44 -8.47 9.23
N ILE A 486 6.07 -9.23 10.14
CA ILE A 486 7.18 -8.68 10.95
C ILE A 486 8.34 -8.25 10.06
N ASP A 487 8.72 -9.05 9.07
CA ASP A 487 9.80 -8.67 8.15
C ASP A 487 9.43 -7.43 7.33
N ARG A 488 8.15 -7.28 6.93
CA ARG A 488 7.60 -6.09 6.28
C ARG A 488 7.69 -4.85 7.16
N TYR A 489 7.28 -4.94 8.43
CA TYR A 489 7.30 -3.78 9.34
C TYR A 489 8.75 -3.31 9.57
N LEU A 490 9.67 -4.26 9.75
CA LEU A 490 11.09 -3.96 9.94
C LEU A 490 11.77 -3.46 8.65
N GLY A 491 11.28 -3.84 7.47
CA GLY A 491 11.84 -3.46 6.17
C GLY A 491 11.34 -2.09 5.67
N ARG A 492 10.08 -1.76 5.94
CA ARG A 492 9.44 -0.52 5.47
C ARG A 492 8.89 0.32 6.64
N PRO A 493 9.77 1.01 7.39
CA PRO A 493 9.41 1.73 8.61
C PRO A 493 8.34 2.80 8.36
N GLY A 494 7.26 2.79 9.15
CA GLY A 494 6.15 3.74 9.03
C GLY A 494 5.05 3.29 8.07
N GLN A 495 5.27 2.28 7.22
CA GLN A 495 4.25 1.83 6.26
C GLN A 495 3.08 1.17 6.98
N ALA A 496 3.38 0.35 7.99
CA ALA A 496 2.38 -0.39 8.73
C ALA A 496 1.43 0.54 9.53
N ILE A 497 1.90 1.72 9.93
CA ILE A 497 1.09 2.68 10.69
C ILE A 497 0.22 3.57 9.80
N ALA A 498 0.53 3.67 8.50
CA ALA A 498 -0.15 4.52 7.52
C ALA A 498 -1.67 4.27 7.50
N TYR A 499 -2.09 3.00 7.63
CA TYR A 499 -3.48 2.58 7.73
C TYR A 499 -4.19 3.25 8.90
N LYS A 500 -3.77 2.91 10.12
CA LYS A 500 -4.54 3.20 11.32
C LYS A 500 -4.36 4.64 11.80
N VAL A 501 -3.16 5.20 11.65
CA VAL A 501 -2.92 6.63 11.88
C VAL A 501 -3.63 7.45 10.79
N GLY A 502 -3.63 7.00 9.54
CA GLY A 502 -4.42 7.61 8.47
C GLY A 502 -5.91 7.69 8.82
N GLU A 503 -6.50 6.57 9.23
CA GLU A 503 -7.91 6.51 9.66
C GLU A 503 -8.19 7.46 10.83
N ARG A 504 -7.31 7.49 11.85
CA ARG A 504 -7.40 8.42 12.97
C ARG A 504 -7.52 9.87 12.48
N LEU A 505 -6.63 10.28 11.57
CA LEU A 505 -6.60 11.66 11.08
C LEU A 505 -7.78 11.98 10.15
N TRP A 506 -8.29 11.01 9.39
CA TRP A 506 -9.54 11.14 8.64
C TRP A 506 -10.76 11.34 9.55
N LEU A 507 -10.89 10.53 10.61
CA LEU A 507 -11.96 10.65 11.60
C LEU A 507 -11.87 11.99 12.35
N GLU A 508 -10.67 12.41 12.75
CA GLU A 508 -10.44 13.72 13.38
C GLU A 508 -10.86 14.87 12.46
N ALA A 509 -10.48 14.82 11.18
CA ALA A 509 -10.84 15.83 10.19
C ALA A 509 -12.36 15.90 9.97
N ARG A 510 -13.03 14.75 9.84
CA ARG A 510 -14.50 14.66 9.75
C ARG A 510 -15.18 15.27 10.97
N GLU A 511 -14.74 14.90 12.17
CA GLU A 511 -15.33 15.40 13.41
C GLU A 511 -15.07 16.90 13.62
N ALA A 512 -13.92 17.42 13.20
CA ALA A 512 -13.66 18.85 13.20
C ALA A 512 -14.57 19.61 12.23
N ALA A 513 -14.74 19.10 11.00
CA ALA A 513 -15.67 19.66 10.01
C ALA A 513 -17.12 19.63 10.52
N ARG A 514 -17.53 18.52 11.15
CA ARG A 514 -18.85 18.37 11.77
C ARG A 514 -19.09 19.38 12.89
N ARG A 515 -18.14 19.53 13.82
CA ARG A 515 -18.25 20.53 14.90
C ARG A 515 -18.37 21.95 14.37
N ARG A 516 -17.65 22.27 13.29
CA ARG A 516 -17.68 23.60 12.65
C ARG A 516 -19.02 23.87 11.97
N ALA A 517 -19.53 22.92 11.19
CA ALA A 517 -20.78 23.07 10.45
C ALA A 517 -22.04 22.91 11.34
N GLY A 518 -21.92 22.24 12.48
CA GLY A 518 -23.02 22.02 13.42
C GLY A 518 -24.19 21.30 12.75
N ALA A 519 -25.39 21.87 12.85
CA ALA A 519 -26.59 21.29 12.24
C ALA A 519 -26.59 21.31 10.70
N ALA A 520 -25.70 22.08 10.07
CA ALA A 520 -25.56 22.15 8.62
C ALA A 520 -24.55 21.11 8.07
N PHE A 521 -23.97 20.27 8.93
CA PHE A 521 -23.05 19.23 8.47
C PHE A 521 -23.78 18.19 7.62
N ASP A 522 -23.30 18.03 6.38
CA ASP A 522 -23.74 17.00 5.45
C ASP A 522 -22.55 16.07 5.18
N LEU A 523 -22.75 14.78 5.45
CA LEU A 523 -21.69 13.76 5.32
C LEU A 523 -21.32 13.50 3.86
N LYS A 524 -22.31 13.48 2.97
CA LYS A 524 -22.09 13.26 1.52
C LYS A 524 -21.30 14.43 0.93
N GLU A 525 -21.65 15.67 1.32
CA GLU A 525 -20.91 16.86 0.89
C GLU A 525 -19.48 16.90 1.46
N PHE A 526 -19.29 16.48 2.72
CA PHE A 526 -17.96 16.33 3.30
C PHE A 526 -17.10 15.36 2.47
N HIS A 527 -17.65 14.19 2.13
CA HIS A 527 -16.94 13.20 1.31
C HIS A 527 -16.65 13.71 -0.09
N ARG A 528 -17.62 14.36 -0.73
CA ARG A 528 -17.44 14.97 -2.05
C ARG A 528 -16.27 15.96 -2.04
N ARG A 529 -16.28 16.92 -1.09
CA ARG A 529 -15.19 17.91 -0.94
C ARG A 529 -13.85 17.23 -0.66
N ALA A 530 -13.82 16.20 0.19
CA ALA A 530 -12.57 15.54 0.54
C ALA A 530 -11.96 14.77 -0.64
N LEU A 531 -12.78 14.04 -1.39
CA LEU A 531 -12.34 13.30 -2.56
C LEU A 531 -11.95 14.22 -3.72
N ASP A 532 -12.63 15.37 -3.88
CA ASP A 532 -12.29 16.37 -4.90
C ASP A 532 -10.89 16.99 -4.72
N LEU A 533 -10.31 16.91 -3.52
CA LEU A 533 -8.96 17.41 -3.24
C LEU A 533 -7.84 16.46 -3.72
N GLY A 534 -8.17 15.18 -3.91
CA GLY A 534 -7.23 14.13 -4.26
C GLY A 534 -6.24 13.75 -3.13
N PRO A 535 -5.38 12.73 -3.36
CA PRO A 535 -4.39 12.28 -2.40
C PRO A 535 -3.33 13.33 -2.05
N MET A 536 -2.98 13.42 -0.76
CA MET A 536 -2.01 14.37 -0.24
C MET A 536 -1.43 13.94 1.12
N GLY A 537 -0.40 14.61 1.61
CA GLY A 537 0.09 14.43 2.97
C GLY A 537 -0.99 14.74 4.02
N LEU A 538 -1.04 13.95 5.10
CA LEU A 538 -2.12 14.02 6.09
C LEU A 538 -2.19 15.37 6.82
N ASP A 539 -1.08 16.11 6.96
CA ASP A 539 -1.11 17.47 7.53
C ASP A 539 -1.86 18.46 6.63
N LEU A 540 -1.61 18.40 5.31
CA LEU A 540 -2.31 19.23 4.34
C LEU A 540 -3.80 18.84 4.27
N MET A 541 -4.09 17.53 4.26
CA MET A 541 -5.47 17.02 4.28
C MET A 541 -6.25 17.59 5.48
N ARG A 542 -5.66 17.53 6.68
CA ARG A 542 -6.28 18.09 7.88
C ARG A 542 -6.48 19.59 7.75
N ALA A 543 -5.49 20.33 7.28
CA ALA A 543 -5.62 21.78 7.09
C ALA A 543 -6.78 22.14 6.14
N GLU A 544 -6.89 21.45 5.01
CA GLU A 544 -7.92 21.73 3.99
C GLU A 544 -9.32 21.26 4.39
N LEU A 545 -9.46 20.22 5.21
CA LEU A 545 -10.77 19.74 5.69
C LEU A 545 -11.25 20.45 6.97
N THR A 546 -10.31 20.91 7.79
CA THR A 546 -10.61 21.63 9.04
C THR A 546 -10.69 23.16 8.86
N GLY A 547 -10.13 23.69 7.78
CA GLY A 547 -10.21 25.10 7.40
C GLY A 547 -11.64 25.57 7.04
N PRO A 548 -11.90 26.89 7.12
CA PRO A 548 -13.19 27.48 6.76
C PRO A 548 -13.60 27.20 5.32
#